data_AF-A9QWB7-F1
#
_entry.id   AF-A9QWB7-F1
#
_cell.length_a   1.000
_cell.length_b   1.000
_cell.length_c   1.000
_cell.angle_alpha   90.00
_cell.angle_beta   90.00
_cell.angle_gamma   90.00
#
_symmetry.space_group_name_H-M   'P 1'
#
loop_
_entity.id
_entity.type
_entity.pdbx_description
1 polymer ?
#
loop_
_entity_poly.entity_id
_entity_poly.type
_entity_poly.pdbx_seq_one_letter_code
_entity_poly.pdbx_strand_id
1 'polypeptide(L)'
;LHALRNAEKALLPGYHPFEWKPPLKNVSANTDVGIINGLSGLVQSVDDYPVDTISKRFRYDVALVATLKDMEEEILEGLKTQELDNYFNGPFTVVIKESCDGMGDVSEKHGCGPPVPEKAVRFSFTVMTISVPHDKDSVRIFEESKPNSELCCKPLCLMLADESDHETLTAILSPLIAEREDMKSSELMLELGGILRTFKFVFRGTGYDEKLVREVEGLEASGSVYICTLCDSTRLEASQNIVFHSITRSHTENLERYEMWRSNSHHESADDLRDRVKGVSAKPFIETLPSIDALHCDIGNAAEFYKIFQLEIGEVYKNPDASKEERKRWQLTLDKHLRKKMNLKPIMRMNGNFAR
;
A
#
# COMPACT_ATOMS: atom_id res chain seq x y z
N LEU A 1 11.16 -17.78 -29.24
CA LEU A 1 11.59 -16.55 -28.53
C LEU A 1 11.13 -15.27 -29.24
N HIS A 2 11.52 -15.00 -30.49
CA HIS A 2 11.09 -13.76 -31.19
C HIS A 2 9.57 -13.60 -31.27
N ALA A 3 8.84 -14.66 -31.63
CA ALA A 3 7.38 -14.65 -31.64
C ALA A 3 6.77 -14.31 -30.27
N LEU A 4 7.30 -14.87 -29.18
CA LEU A 4 6.83 -14.58 -27.82
C LEU A 4 7.06 -13.11 -27.44
N ARG A 5 8.22 -12.54 -27.77
CA ARG A 5 8.50 -11.11 -27.53
C ARG A 5 7.58 -10.19 -28.31
N ASN A 6 7.15 -10.59 -29.51
CA ASN A 6 6.18 -9.81 -30.27
C ASN A 6 4.77 -9.94 -29.70
N ALA A 7 4.38 -11.14 -29.25
CA ALA A 7 3.08 -11.37 -28.61
C ALA A 7 2.95 -10.62 -27.28
N GLU A 8 4.01 -10.58 -26.47
CA GLU A 8 4.06 -9.89 -25.18
C GLU A 8 3.75 -8.39 -25.28
N LYS A 9 4.12 -7.74 -26.39
CA LYS A 9 3.88 -6.29 -26.57
C LYS A 9 2.41 -5.91 -26.45
N ALA A 10 1.51 -6.78 -26.90
CA ALA A 10 0.07 -6.53 -26.81
C ALA A 10 -0.46 -6.58 -25.37
N LEU A 11 0.26 -7.25 -24.47
CA LEU A 11 -0.11 -7.38 -23.06
C LEU A 11 0.56 -6.33 -22.16
N LEU A 12 1.61 -5.67 -22.66
CA LEU A 12 2.34 -4.67 -21.90
C LEU A 12 1.67 -3.29 -21.97
N PRO A 13 1.79 -2.48 -20.91
CA PRO A 13 1.46 -1.06 -20.97
C PRO A 13 2.15 -0.36 -22.14
N GLY A 14 1.40 0.48 -22.84
CA GLY A 14 1.89 1.30 -23.96
C GLY A 14 1.46 0.80 -25.34
N TYR A 15 0.57 -0.19 -25.41
CA TYR A 15 0.12 -0.77 -26.68
C TYR A 15 -1.27 -0.27 -27.13
N HIS A 16 -2.20 -0.08 -26.19
CA HIS A 16 -3.59 0.27 -26.51
C HIS A 16 -3.81 1.80 -26.47
N PRO A 17 -4.51 2.38 -27.45
CA PRO A 17 -4.89 3.79 -27.41
C PRO A 17 -6.03 4.03 -26.41
N PHE A 18 -6.03 5.20 -25.79
CA PHE A 18 -7.05 5.65 -24.86
C PHE A 18 -7.06 7.19 -24.76
N GLU A 19 -8.10 7.75 -24.15
CA GLU A 19 -8.22 9.19 -23.91
C GLU A 19 -8.76 9.45 -22.49
N TRP A 20 -8.35 10.53 -21.85
CA TRP A 20 -8.93 10.99 -20.57
C TRP A 20 -9.78 12.24 -20.78
N LYS A 21 -10.96 12.28 -20.13
CA LYS A 21 -11.89 13.42 -20.18
C LYS A 21 -12.31 13.83 -18.77
N PRO A 22 -11.95 15.06 -18.32
CA PRO A 22 -11.01 15.99 -18.95
C PRO A 22 -9.56 15.45 -19.02
N PRO A 23 -8.68 16.02 -19.87
CA PRO A 23 -7.26 15.63 -19.90
C PRO A 23 -6.61 15.76 -18.51
N LEU A 24 -5.76 14.81 -18.18
CA LEU A 24 -4.97 14.82 -16.93
C LEU A 24 -3.97 16.00 -16.96
N LYS A 25 -3.84 16.75 -15.87
CA LYS A 25 -3.15 18.05 -15.86
C LYS A 25 -1.63 17.91 -16.04
N ASN A 26 -1.02 16.96 -15.34
CA ASN A 26 0.43 16.79 -15.31
C ASN A 26 0.90 15.48 -15.94
N VAL A 27 0.03 14.82 -16.70
CA VAL A 27 0.31 13.53 -17.34
C VAL A 27 0.30 13.70 -18.86
N SER A 28 1.32 13.18 -19.54
CA SER A 28 1.42 13.25 -20.99
C SER A 28 0.27 12.50 -21.67
N ALA A 29 -0.33 13.09 -22.71
CA ALA A 29 -1.37 12.45 -23.53
C ALA A 29 -0.84 11.32 -24.43
N ASN A 30 0.48 11.10 -24.50
CA ASN A 30 1.05 10.00 -25.27
C ASN A 30 0.65 8.65 -24.66
N THR A 31 0.01 7.79 -25.43
CA THR A 31 -0.42 6.45 -25.02
C THR A 31 0.67 5.40 -25.17
N ASP A 32 1.71 5.68 -25.97
CA ASP A 32 2.75 4.73 -26.36
C ASP A 32 3.93 4.78 -25.38
N VAL A 33 3.62 4.73 -24.09
CA VAL A 33 4.59 4.80 -22.98
C VAL A 33 4.63 3.45 -22.26
N GLY A 34 5.75 2.73 -22.42
CA GLY A 34 6.00 1.47 -21.73
C GLY A 34 6.71 1.64 -20.39
N ILE A 35 7.75 0.83 -20.16
CA ILE A 35 8.58 0.92 -18.95
C ILE A 35 9.40 2.22 -19.00
N ILE A 36 9.27 3.05 -17.97
CA ILE A 36 10.01 4.31 -17.82
C ILE A 36 10.95 4.26 -16.61
N ASN A 37 11.94 5.16 -16.62
CA ASN A 37 12.84 5.32 -15.49
C ASN A 37 12.08 5.94 -14.30
N GLY A 38 12.05 5.25 -13.16
CA GLY A 38 11.29 5.70 -11.98
C GLY A 38 11.83 6.99 -11.37
N LEU A 39 13.10 7.34 -11.65
CA LEU A 39 13.69 8.63 -11.28
C LEU A 39 12.94 9.83 -11.89
N SER A 40 12.15 9.62 -12.95
CA SER A 40 11.23 10.63 -13.52
C SER A 40 11.88 11.99 -13.81
N GLY A 41 13.16 11.99 -14.23
CA GLY A 41 13.90 13.20 -14.57
C GLY A 41 14.72 13.81 -13.44
N LEU A 42 14.82 13.15 -12.27
CA LEU A 42 15.69 13.58 -11.17
C LEU A 42 17.13 13.74 -11.67
N VAL A 43 17.70 14.93 -11.46
CA VAL A 43 19.04 15.28 -11.93
C VAL A 43 20.07 14.50 -11.12
N GLN A 44 20.99 13.84 -11.82
CA GLN A 44 22.10 13.11 -11.22
C GLN A 44 23.37 13.94 -11.37
N SER A 45 23.47 15.02 -10.58
CA SER A 45 24.68 15.84 -10.45
C SER A 45 25.39 15.55 -9.13
N VAL A 46 26.71 15.71 -9.11
CA VAL A 46 27.49 15.65 -7.86
C VAL A 46 27.22 16.82 -6.91
N ASP A 47 26.62 17.89 -7.44
CA ASP A 47 26.24 19.08 -6.68
C ASP A 47 24.87 18.91 -5.99
N ASP A 48 24.06 17.94 -6.43
CA ASP A 48 22.70 17.69 -5.95
C ASP A 48 22.66 16.53 -4.94
N TYR A 49 21.48 16.26 -4.37
CA TYR A 49 21.29 15.15 -3.43
C TYR A 49 21.62 13.81 -4.12
N PRO A 50 22.43 12.93 -3.48
CA PRO A 50 22.83 11.67 -4.09
C PRO A 50 21.62 10.76 -4.34
N VAL A 51 21.53 10.24 -5.56
CA VAL A 51 20.43 9.36 -5.99
C VAL A 51 20.92 7.92 -6.00
N ASP A 52 20.95 7.33 -4.82
CA ASP A 52 21.46 5.96 -4.58
C ASP A 52 20.34 4.90 -4.74
N THR A 53 19.62 4.99 -5.85
CA THR A 53 18.50 4.09 -6.18
C THR A 53 18.43 3.77 -7.66
N ILE A 54 17.91 2.57 -7.96
CA ILE A 54 17.52 2.18 -9.32
C ILE A 54 16.03 1.87 -9.27
N SER A 55 15.26 2.60 -10.08
CA SER A 55 13.81 2.42 -10.17
C SER A 55 13.31 2.27 -11.60
N LYS A 56 12.30 1.44 -11.79
CA LYS A 56 11.52 1.31 -13.04
C LYS A 56 10.04 1.27 -12.68
N ARG A 57 9.24 1.94 -13.50
CA ARG A 57 7.80 1.97 -13.32
C ARG A 57 7.07 1.98 -14.66
N PHE A 58 5.79 1.66 -14.62
CA PHE A 58 4.85 2.09 -15.65
C PHE A 58 4.24 3.44 -15.26
N ARG A 59 3.77 4.19 -16.25
CA ARG A 59 2.85 5.30 -16.00
C ARG A 59 1.50 4.72 -15.58
N TYR A 60 0.91 5.26 -14.52
CA TYR A 60 -0.19 4.60 -13.82
C TYR A 60 -1.43 4.43 -14.71
N ASP A 61 -1.81 5.48 -15.43
CA ASP A 61 -2.91 5.45 -16.41
C ASP A 61 -2.72 4.35 -17.49
N VAL A 62 -1.52 4.22 -18.04
CA VAL A 62 -1.22 3.21 -19.08
C VAL A 62 -1.27 1.79 -18.48
N ALA A 63 -0.81 1.62 -17.24
CA ALA A 63 -0.90 0.34 -16.54
C ALA A 63 -2.35 -0.08 -16.24
N LEU A 64 -3.21 0.88 -15.86
CA LEU A 64 -4.64 0.65 -15.68
C LEU A 64 -5.30 0.26 -17.00
N VAL A 65 -4.97 0.95 -18.10
CA VAL A 65 -5.50 0.64 -19.43
C VAL A 65 -5.11 -0.77 -19.87
N ALA A 66 -3.84 -1.14 -19.74
CA ALA A 66 -3.39 -2.50 -20.06
C ALA A 66 -4.11 -3.56 -19.21
N THR A 67 -4.34 -3.26 -17.93
CA THR A 67 -5.05 -4.17 -17.02
C THR A 67 -6.53 -4.31 -17.40
N LEU A 68 -7.23 -3.22 -17.72
CA LEU A 68 -8.63 -3.29 -18.17
C LEU A 68 -8.77 -3.99 -19.52
N LYS A 69 -7.74 -3.89 -20.38
CA LYS A 69 -7.67 -4.60 -21.65
C LYS A 69 -7.42 -6.09 -21.49
N ASP A 70 -6.56 -6.48 -20.56
CA ASP A 70 -6.34 -7.86 -20.15
C ASP A 70 -7.64 -8.50 -19.64
N MET A 71 -8.48 -7.71 -18.96
CA MET A 71 -9.77 -8.13 -18.37
C MET A 71 -10.98 -7.92 -19.29
N GLU A 72 -10.78 -7.71 -20.59
CA GLU A 72 -11.85 -7.34 -21.53
C GLU A 72 -12.95 -8.41 -21.58
N GLU A 73 -12.57 -9.69 -21.60
CA GLU A 73 -13.50 -10.81 -21.68
C GLU A 73 -14.35 -10.92 -20.41
N GLU A 74 -13.74 -10.80 -19.22
CA GLU A 74 -14.42 -10.85 -17.93
C GLU A 74 -15.41 -9.69 -17.76
N ILE A 75 -15.05 -8.49 -18.22
CA ILE A 75 -15.93 -7.32 -18.19
C ILE A 75 -17.16 -7.56 -19.08
N LEU A 76 -16.97 -8.09 -20.29
CA LEU A 76 -18.04 -8.38 -21.23
C LEU A 76 -18.95 -9.51 -20.74
N GLU A 77 -18.38 -10.57 -20.19
CA GLU A 77 -19.13 -11.67 -19.57
C GLU A 77 -19.91 -11.18 -18.34
N GLY A 78 -19.33 -10.29 -17.53
CA GLY A 78 -19.96 -9.64 -16.40
C GLY A 78 -21.21 -8.84 -16.79
N LEU A 79 -21.14 -8.04 -17.86
CA LEU A 79 -22.30 -7.33 -18.41
C LEU A 79 -23.41 -8.29 -18.82
N LYS A 80 -23.06 -9.33 -19.57
CA LYS A 80 -24.01 -10.36 -20.04
C LYS A 80 -24.68 -11.09 -18.88
N THR A 81 -23.92 -11.41 -17.82
CA THR A 81 -24.43 -12.10 -16.63
C THR A 81 -25.44 -11.24 -15.86
N GLN A 82 -25.29 -9.92 -15.90
CA GLN A 82 -26.24 -8.98 -15.31
C GLN A 82 -27.37 -8.57 -16.28
N GLU A 83 -27.54 -9.29 -17.40
CA GLU A 83 -28.54 -9.01 -18.44
C GLU A 83 -28.46 -7.58 -19.00
N LEU A 84 -27.28 -6.97 -18.95
CA LEU A 84 -27.01 -5.65 -19.52
C LEU A 84 -26.62 -5.76 -20.99
N ASP A 85 -26.93 -4.71 -21.76
CA ASP A 85 -26.55 -4.64 -23.16
C ASP A 85 -25.02 -4.62 -23.31
N ASN A 86 -24.50 -5.45 -24.22
CA ASN A 86 -23.08 -5.43 -24.59
C ASN A 86 -22.65 -4.07 -25.16
N TYR A 87 -23.59 -3.28 -25.70
CA TYR A 87 -23.35 -1.91 -26.15
C TYR A 87 -23.28 -0.87 -25.02
N PHE A 88 -23.43 -1.27 -23.76
CA PHE A 88 -23.31 -0.37 -22.61
C PHE A 88 -21.92 0.29 -22.59
N ASN A 89 -21.92 1.62 -22.48
CA ASN A 89 -20.73 2.45 -22.62
C ASN A 89 -20.29 3.17 -21.33
N GLY A 90 -20.99 2.98 -20.21
CA GLY A 90 -20.57 3.50 -18.91
C GLY A 90 -21.46 4.60 -18.32
N PRO A 91 -21.02 5.22 -17.20
CA PRO A 91 -19.69 5.07 -16.60
C PRO A 91 -19.52 3.76 -15.81
N PHE A 92 -18.43 3.05 -16.03
CA PHE A 92 -17.96 1.95 -15.20
C PHE A 92 -17.19 2.52 -14.00
N THR A 93 -17.41 2.00 -12.80
CA THR A 93 -16.65 2.37 -11.60
C THR A 93 -15.71 1.22 -11.23
N VAL A 94 -14.41 1.49 -11.31
CA VAL A 94 -13.33 0.55 -11.05
C VAL A 94 -12.74 0.84 -9.68
N VAL A 95 -12.83 -0.11 -8.76
CA VAL A 95 -12.22 0.01 -7.43
C VAL A 95 -10.84 -0.64 -7.47
N ILE A 96 -9.81 0.15 -7.19
CA ILE A 96 -8.41 -0.26 -7.21
C ILE A 96 -7.91 -0.39 -5.78
N LYS A 97 -7.41 -1.57 -5.40
CA LYS A 97 -6.61 -1.74 -4.19
C LYS A 97 -5.17 -1.36 -4.51
N GLU A 98 -4.62 -0.39 -3.80
CA GLU A 98 -3.20 -0.05 -3.89
C GLU A 98 -2.44 -0.70 -2.74
N SER A 99 -1.23 -1.15 -3.03
CA SER A 99 -0.36 -1.82 -2.06
C SER A 99 1.08 -1.39 -2.27
N CYS A 100 1.78 -1.16 -1.17
CA CYS A 100 3.20 -0.83 -1.17
C CYS A 100 3.86 -1.55 0.00
N ASP A 101 4.96 -2.23 -0.28
CA ASP A 101 5.71 -2.98 0.74
C ASP A 101 7.22 -2.88 0.51
N GLY A 102 7.95 -2.74 1.62
CA GLY A 102 9.40 -2.86 1.67
C GLY A 102 9.85 -4.31 1.89
N MET A 103 10.88 -4.70 1.16
CA MET A 103 11.55 -5.99 1.26
C MET A 103 12.99 -5.78 1.75
N GLY A 104 13.38 -6.53 2.77
CA GLY A 104 14.78 -6.67 3.19
C GLY A 104 15.48 -7.82 2.46
N ASP A 105 16.78 -7.97 2.72
CA ASP A 105 17.62 -9.08 2.24
C ASP A 105 17.65 -9.22 0.71
N VAL A 106 17.60 -8.08 -0.02
CA VAL A 106 17.69 -8.03 -1.48
C VAL A 106 19.13 -7.71 -1.87
N SER A 107 19.97 -8.74 -2.03
CA SER A 107 21.41 -8.56 -2.25
C SER A 107 21.75 -7.68 -3.45
N GLU A 108 22.68 -6.75 -3.23
CA GLU A 108 23.24 -5.92 -4.28
C GLU A 108 24.03 -6.78 -5.29
N LYS A 109 23.98 -6.41 -6.57
CA LYS A 109 24.77 -7.07 -7.61
C LYS A 109 26.06 -6.29 -7.87
N HIS A 110 27.15 -7.01 -8.09
CA HIS A 110 28.34 -6.42 -8.73
C HIS A 110 27.98 -5.85 -10.11
N GLY A 111 28.55 -4.72 -10.47
CA GLY A 111 28.36 -4.09 -11.77
C GLY A 111 28.66 -2.60 -11.77
N CYS A 112 28.39 -1.95 -12.89
CA CYS A 112 28.37 -0.49 -12.97
C CYS A 112 27.00 0.02 -12.49
N GLY A 113 27.00 1.09 -11.68
CA GLY A 113 25.78 1.70 -11.16
C GLY A 113 26.09 2.52 -9.91
N PRO A 114 25.08 3.25 -9.39
CA PRO A 114 25.20 3.82 -8.05
C PRO A 114 25.26 2.68 -7.01
N PRO A 115 25.85 2.93 -5.83
CA PRO A 115 25.65 2.03 -4.70
C PRO A 115 24.14 2.00 -4.38
N VAL A 116 23.57 0.82 -4.23
CA VAL A 116 22.14 0.67 -3.90
C VAL A 116 21.97 -0.08 -2.58
N PRO A 117 20.94 0.22 -1.78
CA PRO A 117 20.68 -0.53 -0.56
C PRO A 117 20.28 -1.98 -0.88
N GLU A 118 20.59 -2.91 0.04
CA GLU A 118 20.15 -4.31 -0.06
C GLU A 118 18.67 -4.50 0.33
N LYS A 119 17.83 -3.61 -0.19
CA LYS A 119 16.40 -3.48 0.07
C LYS A 119 15.68 -3.09 -1.20
N ALA A 120 14.41 -3.44 -1.28
CA ALA A 120 13.56 -3.03 -2.38
C ALA A 120 12.22 -2.55 -1.87
N VAL A 121 11.60 -1.62 -2.59
CA VAL A 121 10.20 -1.23 -2.39
C VAL A 121 9.42 -1.56 -3.64
N ARG A 122 8.23 -2.13 -3.45
CA ARG A 122 7.33 -2.51 -4.52
C ARG A 122 6.00 -1.78 -4.36
N PHE A 123 5.67 -0.93 -5.32
CA PHE A 123 4.33 -0.36 -5.43
C PHE A 123 3.52 -1.14 -6.48
N SER A 124 2.33 -1.60 -6.10
CA SER A 124 1.48 -2.47 -6.92
C SER A 124 0.00 -2.08 -6.77
N PHE A 125 -0.82 -2.57 -7.69
CA PHE A 125 -2.27 -2.42 -7.59
C PHE A 125 -3.02 -3.68 -8.02
N THR A 126 -4.29 -3.75 -7.62
CA THR A 126 -5.22 -4.83 -8.00
C THR A 126 -6.59 -4.22 -8.30
N VAL A 127 -7.20 -4.64 -9.41
CA VAL A 127 -8.61 -4.33 -9.70
C VAL A 127 -9.46 -5.21 -8.80
N MET A 128 -10.14 -4.62 -7.82
CA MET A 128 -10.94 -5.37 -6.85
C MET A 128 -12.34 -5.65 -7.37
N THR A 129 -13.00 -4.62 -7.88
CA THR A 129 -14.37 -4.71 -8.40
C THR A 129 -14.57 -3.75 -9.55
N ILE A 130 -15.44 -4.11 -10.48
CA ILE A 130 -15.96 -3.21 -11.50
C ILE A 130 -17.48 -3.21 -11.38
N SER A 131 -18.07 -2.03 -11.24
CA SER A 131 -19.53 -1.85 -11.17
C SER A 131 -20.02 -0.86 -12.21
N VAL A 132 -21.31 -0.94 -12.54
CA VAL A 132 -21.98 -0.04 -13.47
C VAL A 132 -23.30 0.45 -12.86
N PRO A 133 -23.76 1.67 -13.18
CA PRO A 133 -25.09 2.13 -12.82
C PRO A 133 -26.16 1.22 -13.41
N HIS A 134 -27.12 0.81 -12.59
CA HIS A 134 -28.32 0.09 -13.02
C HIS A 134 -29.52 0.56 -12.19
N ASP A 135 -30.52 1.11 -12.86
CA ASP A 135 -31.65 1.81 -12.25
C ASP A 135 -31.23 2.94 -11.29
N LYS A 136 -31.48 2.77 -9.98
CA LYS A 136 -31.15 3.74 -8.91
C LYS A 136 -29.89 3.37 -8.13
N ASP A 137 -29.32 2.19 -8.38
CA ASP A 137 -28.19 1.64 -7.66
C ASP A 137 -27.03 1.33 -8.62
N SER A 138 -25.99 0.66 -8.11
CA SER A 138 -24.89 0.15 -8.91
C SER A 138 -24.84 -1.37 -8.81
N VAL A 139 -24.67 -2.05 -9.95
CA VAL A 139 -24.51 -3.50 -10.02
C VAL A 139 -23.05 -3.85 -10.28
N ARG A 140 -22.53 -4.86 -9.59
CA ARG A 140 -21.16 -5.35 -9.78
C ARG A 140 -21.13 -6.34 -10.94
N ILE A 141 -20.28 -6.07 -11.93
CA ILE A 141 -20.08 -6.94 -13.09
C ILE A 141 -18.81 -7.79 -12.96
N PHE A 142 -17.86 -7.34 -12.14
CA PHE A 142 -16.63 -8.07 -11.82
C PHE A 142 -16.30 -7.90 -10.33
N GLU A 143 -15.81 -8.98 -9.72
CA GLU A 143 -15.25 -9.01 -8.38
C GLU A 143 -14.09 -10.01 -8.37
N GLU A 144 -12.92 -9.58 -7.91
CA GLU A 144 -11.74 -10.43 -7.81
C GLU A 144 -11.98 -11.53 -6.76
N SER A 145 -12.00 -12.78 -7.22
CA SER A 145 -12.28 -13.95 -6.40
C SER A 145 -11.21 -14.23 -5.33
N LYS A 146 -9.95 -13.87 -5.61
CA LYS A 146 -8.80 -14.10 -4.74
C LYS A 146 -7.96 -12.82 -4.63
N PRO A 147 -8.45 -11.79 -3.92
CA PRO A 147 -7.87 -10.44 -3.93
C PRO A 147 -6.47 -10.35 -3.31
N ASN A 148 -6.01 -11.40 -2.62
CA ASN A 148 -4.68 -11.51 -2.04
C ASN A 148 -3.79 -12.53 -2.77
N SER A 149 -4.19 -12.99 -3.96
CA SER A 149 -3.32 -13.80 -4.81
C SER A 149 -2.24 -12.93 -5.45
N GLU A 150 -1.05 -13.51 -5.57
CA GLU A 150 0.06 -12.99 -6.35
C GLU A 150 -0.29 -12.79 -7.84
N LEU A 151 -1.30 -13.49 -8.36
CA LEU A 151 -1.68 -13.45 -9.77
C LEU A 151 -2.38 -12.14 -10.17
N CYS A 152 -3.14 -11.54 -9.24
CA CYS A 152 -3.90 -10.30 -9.49
C CYS A 152 -3.16 -9.05 -9.01
N CYS A 153 -2.04 -9.20 -8.31
CA CYS A 153 -1.22 -8.08 -7.84
C CYS A 153 -0.29 -7.58 -8.94
N LYS A 154 -0.74 -6.59 -9.71
CA LYS A 154 0.00 -6.05 -10.86
C LYS A 154 1.09 -5.07 -10.37
N PRO A 155 2.39 -5.33 -10.65
CA PRO A 155 3.46 -4.44 -10.22
C PRO A 155 3.45 -3.15 -11.03
N LEU A 156 3.61 -2.01 -10.36
CA LEU A 156 3.57 -0.69 -10.99
C LEU A 156 4.91 0.04 -10.91
N CYS A 157 5.56 0.02 -9.75
CA CYS A 157 6.90 0.57 -9.56
C CYS A 157 7.74 -0.37 -8.69
N LEU A 158 8.97 -0.61 -9.15
CA LEU A 158 9.98 -1.38 -8.45
C LEU A 158 11.19 -0.48 -8.25
N MET A 159 11.65 -0.34 -7.02
CA MET A 159 12.85 0.42 -6.69
C MET A 159 13.75 -0.35 -5.73
N LEU A 160 15.06 -0.20 -5.89
CA LEU A 160 16.05 -0.58 -4.89
C LEU A 160 16.23 0.60 -3.95
N ALA A 161 15.49 0.59 -2.84
CA ALA A 161 15.45 1.66 -1.86
C ALA A 161 15.06 1.07 -0.49
N ASP A 162 15.39 1.79 0.58
CA ASP A 162 14.80 1.53 1.90
C ASP A 162 13.47 2.27 2.02
N GLU A 163 12.41 1.61 2.44
CA GLU A 163 11.13 2.28 2.71
C GLU A 163 11.23 3.32 3.84
N SER A 164 12.29 3.25 4.65
CA SER A 164 12.59 4.22 5.70
C SER A 164 13.44 5.41 5.24
N ASP A 165 13.92 5.41 3.99
CA ASP A 165 14.53 6.58 3.35
C ASP A 165 13.41 7.41 2.71
N HIS A 166 12.92 8.40 3.46
CA HIS A 166 11.75 9.19 3.09
C HIS A 166 12.02 10.04 1.84
N GLU A 167 13.22 10.61 1.72
CA GLU A 167 13.63 11.43 0.58
C GLU A 167 13.61 10.61 -0.71
N THR A 168 14.24 9.43 -0.71
CA THR A 168 14.23 8.55 -1.88
C THR A 168 12.82 8.04 -2.18
N LEU A 169 12.08 7.58 -1.16
CA LEU A 169 10.73 7.04 -1.33
C LEU A 169 9.78 8.08 -1.95
N THR A 170 9.78 9.31 -1.43
CA THR A 170 8.93 10.40 -1.94
C THR A 170 9.35 10.85 -3.34
N ALA A 171 10.65 10.94 -3.63
CA ALA A 171 11.15 11.30 -4.95
C ALA A 171 10.68 10.31 -6.03
N ILE A 172 10.67 9.01 -5.72
CA ILE A 172 10.28 7.96 -6.68
C ILE A 172 8.77 7.78 -6.78
N LEU A 173 8.03 7.85 -5.67
CA LEU A 173 6.58 7.59 -5.66
C LEU A 173 5.74 8.83 -5.97
N SER A 174 6.20 10.05 -5.69
CA SER A 174 5.40 11.26 -5.92
C SER A 174 4.87 11.44 -7.36
N PRO A 175 5.57 11.03 -8.44
CA PRO A 175 4.99 11.05 -9.78
C PRO A 175 3.77 10.12 -9.93
N LEU A 176 3.80 8.94 -9.30
CA LEU A 176 2.66 8.03 -9.29
C LEU A 176 1.47 8.61 -8.52
N ILE A 177 1.74 9.28 -7.40
CA ILE A 177 0.69 9.94 -6.62
C ILE A 177 0.09 11.10 -7.40
N ALA A 178 0.91 11.91 -8.09
CA ALA A 178 0.40 12.98 -8.94
C ALA A 178 -0.49 12.46 -10.07
N GLU A 179 -0.06 11.37 -10.74
CA GLU A 179 -0.86 10.67 -11.77
C GLU A 179 -2.20 10.18 -11.17
N ARG A 180 -2.15 9.54 -9.99
CA ARG A 180 -3.33 9.04 -9.27
C ARG A 180 -4.32 10.13 -8.90
N GLU A 181 -3.85 11.26 -8.34
CA GLU A 181 -4.72 12.36 -7.93
C GLU A 181 -5.43 13.01 -9.14
N ASP A 182 -4.70 13.20 -10.24
CA ASP A 182 -5.30 13.72 -11.47
C ASP A 182 -6.39 12.75 -12.00
N MET A 183 -6.13 11.44 -11.98
CA MET A 183 -7.08 10.41 -12.45
C MET A 183 -8.38 10.34 -11.65
N LYS A 184 -8.39 10.67 -10.36
CA LYS A 184 -9.63 10.68 -9.53
C LYS A 184 -10.69 11.68 -10.04
N SER A 185 -10.24 12.74 -10.69
CA SER A 185 -11.10 13.83 -11.16
C SER A 185 -11.43 13.75 -12.65
N SER A 186 -11.08 12.62 -13.29
CA SER A 186 -11.24 12.41 -14.73
C SER A 186 -11.90 11.06 -15.03
N GLU A 187 -12.32 10.90 -16.28
CA GLU A 187 -12.93 9.68 -16.81
C GLU A 187 -12.07 9.14 -17.96
N LEU A 188 -11.74 7.85 -17.90
CA LEU A 188 -11.00 7.16 -18.94
C LEU A 188 -11.96 6.70 -20.04
N MET A 189 -11.67 7.06 -21.28
CA MET A 189 -12.33 6.57 -22.49
C MET A 189 -11.44 5.49 -23.12
N LEU A 190 -11.94 4.26 -23.14
CA LEU A 190 -11.21 3.08 -23.63
C LEU A 190 -12.14 2.21 -24.47
N GLU A 191 -11.68 1.82 -25.67
CA GLU A 191 -12.42 0.91 -26.53
C GLU A 191 -12.33 -0.53 -26.00
N LEU A 192 -13.46 -1.18 -25.70
CA LEU A 192 -13.54 -2.62 -25.37
C LEU A 192 -14.65 -3.25 -26.23
N GLY A 193 -14.39 -4.41 -26.84
CA GLY A 193 -15.34 -5.10 -27.70
C GLY A 193 -15.78 -4.28 -28.92
N GLY A 194 -14.93 -3.36 -29.39
CA GLY A 194 -15.23 -2.42 -30.48
C GLY A 194 -16.09 -1.22 -30.08
N ILE A 195 -16.38 -1.04 -28.79
CA ILE A 195 -17.21 0.06 -28.26
C ILE A 195 -16.36 0.94 -27.35
N LEU A 196 -16.43 2.26 -27.56
CA LEU A 196 -15.79 3.22 -26.66
C LEU A 196 -16.56 3.30 -25.34
N ARG A 197 -15.91 2.93 -24.24
CA ARG A 197 -16.48 2.88 -22.89
C ARG A 197 -15.79 3.86 -21.95
N THR A 198 -16.52 4.31 -20.93
CA THR A 198 -16.09 5.31 -19.95
C THR A 198 -15.86 4.67 -18.58
N PHE A 199 -14.70 4.90 -17.96
CA PHE A 199 -14.32 4.36 -16.65
C PHE A 199 -13.97 5.47 -15.66
N LYS A 200 -14.40 5.29 -14.42
CA LYS A 200 -14.03 6.07 -13.24
C LYS A 200 -13.25 5.18 -12.29
N PHE A 201 -12.30 5.77 -11.56
CA PHE A 201 -11.45 5.03 -10.64
C PHE A 201 -11.66 5.47 -9.19
N VAL A 202 -11.74 4.49 -8.30
CA VAL A 202 -11.73 4.68 -6.86
C VAL A 202 -10.51 3.97 -6.30
N PHE A 203 -9.49 4.73 -5.95
CA PHE A 203 -8.25 4.20 -5.37
C PHE A 203 -8.42 4.00 -3.87
N ARG A 204 -8.06 2.81 -3.38
CA ARG A 204 -8.11 2.43 -1.97
C ARG A 204 -6.76 1.92 -1.52
N GLY A 205 -5.98 2.80 -0.91
CA GLY A 205 -4.70 2.44 -0.34
C GLY A 205 -4.84 1.64 0.94
N THR A 206 -4.93 0.32 0.84
CA THR A 206 -5.20 -0.59 1.98
C THR A 206 -4.15 -1.68 2.16
N GLY A 207 -3.31 -1.96 1.16
CA GLY A 207 -2.23 -2.95 1.25
C GLY A 207 -0.91 -2.34 1.72
N TYR A 208 -0.93 -1.65 2.86
CA TYR A 208 0.22 -1.02 3.49
C TYR A 208 0.31 -1.56 4.93
N ASP A 209 1.50 -1.92 5.39
CA ASP A 209 1.67 -2.26 6.80
C ASP A 209 1.59 -0.99 7.68
N GLU A 210 1.39 -1.15 8.99
CA GLU A 210 1.22 0.00 9.89
C GLU A 210 2.45 0.93 9.87
N LYS A 211 3.65 0.36 9.70
CA LYS A 211 4.90 1.13 9.65
C LYS A 211 4.87 2.09 8.46
N LEU A 212 4.56 1.58 7.27
CA LEU A 212 4.52 2.37 6.05
C LEU A 212 3.34 3.35 6.05
N VAL A 213 2.17 2.97 6.57
CA VAL A 213 1.04 3.91 6.75
C VAL A 213 1.48 5.10 7.59
N ARG A 214 2.16 4.87 8.73
CA ARG A 214 2.64 5.96 9.59
C ARG A 214 3.62 6.87 8.85
N GLU A 215 4.56 6.28 8.10
CA GLU A 215 5.56 7.02 7.35
C GLU A 215 4.92 7.94 6.28
N VAL A 216 3.97 7.41 5.50
CA VAL A 216 3.38 8.15 4.36
C VAL A 216 2.26 9.11 4.74
N GLU A 217 1.63 8.89 5.91
CA GLU A 217 0.61 9.76 6.52
C GLU A 217 1.20 10.71 7.58
N GLY A 218 2.52 10.77 7.73
CA GLY A 218 3.20 11.72 8.60
C GLY A 218 2.97 11.53 10.10
N LEU A 219 2.63 10.30 10.50
CA LEU A 219 2.41 9.90 11.88
C LEU A 219 3.74 9.50 12.53
N GLU A 220 3.85 9.70 13.84
CA GLU A 220 4.94 9.09 14.60
C GLU A 220 4.97 7.56 14.46
N ALA A 221 6.17 6.97 14.55
CA ALA A 221 6.39 5.54 14.45
C ALA A 221 5.58 4.72 15.49
N SER A 222 5.43 3.41 15.27
CA SER A 222 4.58 2.50 16.06
C SER A 222 4.89 2.43 17.57
N GLY A 223 6.07 2.90 18.00
CA GLY A 223 6.44 3.06 19.40
C GLY A 223 5.81 4.27 20.11
N SER A 224 5.10 5.13 19.38
CA SER A 224 4.46 6.34 19.91
C SER A 224 3.47 6.05 21.03
N VAL A 225 3.19 7.09 21.82
CA VAL A 225 2.03 7.15 22.72
C VAL A 225 0.73 7.14 21.93
N TYR A 226 0.67 7.70 20.71
CA TYR A 226 -0.49 7.61 19.81
C TYR A 226 -0.44 6.31 19.03
N ILE A 227 -1.22 5.32 19.48
CA ILE A 227 -1.07 3.93 19.06
C ILE A 227 -1.79 3.57 17.78
N CYS A 228 -2.71 4.41 17.32
CA CYS A 228 -3.65 4.06 16.26
C CYS A 228 -3.43 4.95 15.03
N THR A 229 -3.47 4.35 13.83
CA THR A 229 -3.50 5.08 12.56
C THR A 229 -4.91 5.52 12.18
N LEU A 230 -5.94 5.08 12.93
CA LEU A 230 -7.35 5.34 12.65
C LEU A 230 -7.99 6.32 13.66
N CYS A 231 -7.49 6.39 14.89
CA CYS A 231 -8.03 7.26 15.95
C CYS A 231 -6.92 8.00 16.71
N ASP A 232 -7.32 8.89 17.61
CA ASP A 232 -6.41 9.77 18.35
C ASP A 232 -6.03 9.25 19.75
N SER A 233 -6.49 8.06 20.09
CA SER A 233 -6.30 7.51 21.44
C SER A 233 -4.83 7.26 21.75
N THR A 234 -4.46 7.63 22.97
CA THR A 234 -3.17 7.28 23.54
C THR A 234 -3.13 5.82 23.96
N ARG A 235 -1.91 5.27 24.16
CA ARG A 235 -1.70 3.91 24.64
C ARG A 235 -2.38 3.64 25.98
N LEU A 236 -2.40 4.65 26.86
CA LEU A 236 -3.02 4.55 28.17
C LEU A 236 -4.55 4.57 28.07
N GLU A 237 -5.12 5.47 27.28
CA GLU A 237 -6.57 5.52 27.07
C GLU A 237 -7.08 4.24 26.42
N ALA A 238 -6.37 3.75 25.40
CA ALA A 238 -6.74 2.52 24.71
C ALA A 238 -6.65 1.28 25.61
N SER A 239 -5.72 1.23 26.58
CA SER A 239 -5.64 0.11 27.52
C SER A 239 -6.76 0.10 28.57
N GLN A 240 -7.36 1.26 28.84
CA GLN A 240 -8.49 1.39 29.76
C GLN A 240 -9.83 1.18 29.05
N ASN A 241 -10.02 1.78 27.88
CA ASN A 241 -11.27 1.73 27.13
C ASN A 241 -11.40 0.45 26.29
N ILE A 242 -10.31 0.04 25.62
CA ILE A 242 -10.17 -1.17 24.80
C ILE A 242 -11.03 -1.17 23.53
N VAL A 243 -12.35 -1.03 23.64
CA VAL A 243 -13.30 -1.31 22.54
C VAL A 243 -14.11 -0.12 22.03
N PHE A 244 -14.27 0.96 22.81
CA PHE A 244 -15.08 2.10 22.38
C PHE A 244 -14.23 3.21 21.76
N HIS A 245 -13.85 3.01 20.51
CA HIS A 245 -13.13 3.99 19.69
C HIS A 245 -13.86 4.20 18.37
N SER A 246 -13.74 5.40 17.80
CA SER A 246 -14.23 5.74 16.47
C SER A 246 -13.07 6.07 15.55
N ILE A 247 -13.23 5.81 14.25
CA ILE A 247 -12.29 6.29 13.24
C ILE A 247 -12.43 7.80 13.16
N THR A 248 -11.35 8.52 13.45
CA THR A 248 -11.28 9.99 13.35
C THR A 248 -10.32 10.43 12.27
N ARG A 249 -9.16 9.78 12.17
CA ARG A 249 -8.09 10.16 11.23
C ARG A 249 -8.49 9.97 9.77
N SER A 250 -8.04 10.89 8.94
CA SER A 250 -8.10 10.82 7.49
C SER A 250 -6.90 11.55 6.88
N HIS A 251 -6.60 11.29 5.60
CA HIS A 251 -5.51 11.98 4.92
C HIS A 251 -5.66 13.50 4.91
N THR A 252 -6.88 14.00 4.65
CA THR A 252 -7.19 15.44 4.68
C THR A 252 -6.94 16.03 6.07
N GLU A 253 -7.41 15.35 7.12
CA GLU A 253 -7.18 15.82 8.49
C GLU A 253 -5.70 15.80 8.88
N ASN A 254 -4.95 14.78 8.46
CA ASN A 254 -3.51 14.72 8.71
C ASN A 254 -2.76 15.88 8.02
N LEU A 255 -3.17 16.28 6.80
CA LEU A 255 -2.59 17.45 6.12
C LEU A 255 -2.85 18.74 6.92
N GLU A 256 -4.08 18.92 7.42
CA GLU A 256 -4.45 20.08 8.25
C GLU A 256 -3.67 20.10 9.57
N ARG A 257 -3.54 18.93 10.23
CA ARG A 257 -2.74 18.76 11.45
C ARG A 257 -1.27 19.05 11.23
N TYR A 258 -0.71 18.65 10.08
CA TYR A 258 0.67 18.99 9.73
C TYR A 258 0.84 20.50 9.52
N GLU A 259 -0.08 21.20 8.85
CA GLU A 259 0.02 22.64 8.69
C GLU A 259 -0.10 23.37 10.04
N MET A 260 -0.90 22.83 10.97
CA MET A 260 -0.95 23.31 12.36
C MET A 260 0.37 23.08 13.10
N TRP A 261 0.97 21.89 12.98
CA TRP A 261 2.29 21.56 13.52
C TRP A 261 3.38 22.52 13.00
N ARG A 262 3.44 22.69 11.67
CA ARG A 262 4.47 23.51 11.01
C ARG A 262 4.33 25.00 11.31
N SER A 263 3.11 25.51 11.39
CA SER A 263 2.85 26.94 11.60
C SER A 263 2.89 27.36 13.07
N ASN A 264 2.55 26.46 13.99
CA ASN A 264 2.42 26.72 15.43
C ASN A 264 1.77 28.09 15.74
N SER A 265 0.60 28.33 15.16
CA SER A 265 -0.12 29.61 15.27
C SER A 265 -0.52 29.96 16.72
N HIS A 266 -0.58 28.98 17.61
CA HIS A 266 -0.92 29.15 19.02
C HIS A 266 0.32 29.36 19.92
N HIS A 267 1.53 29.32 19.36
CA HIS A 267 2.79 29.45 20.09
C HIS A 267 2.92 28.49 21.28
N GLU A 268 2.48 27.25 21.07
CA GLU A 268 2.51 26.19 22.06
C GLU A 268 3.92 25.62 22.22
N SER A 269 4.15 24.99 23.38
CA SER A 269 5.35 24.18 23.60
C SER A 269 5.34 22.95 22.67
N ALA A 270 6.49 22.30 22.50
CA ALA A 270 6.57 21.11 21.65
C ALA A 270 5.63 19.98 22.12
N ASP A 271 5.52 19.77 23.43
CA ASP A 271 4.66 18.72 24.00
C ASP A 271 3.17 19.06 23.84
N ASP A 272 2.78 20.30 24.08
CA ASP A 272 1.39 20.76 23.92
C ASP A 272 0.96 20.75 22.45
N LEU A 273 1.85 21.19 21.55
CA LEU A 273 1.58 21.17 20.11
C LEU A 273 1.48 19.73 19.59
N ARG A 274 2.38 18.84 20.04
CA ARG A 274 2.34 17.41 19.72
C ARG A 274 1.03 16.78 20.18
N ASP A 275 0.51 17.17 21.35
CA ASP A 275 -0.79 16.70 21.81
C ASP A 275 -1.93 17.28 20.98
N ARG A 276 -1.89 18.57 20.63
CA ARG A 276 -2.90 19.19 19.76
C ARG A 276 -3.03 18.48 18.42
N VAL A 277 -1.91 18.16 17.77
CA VAL A 277 -1.90 17.50 16.45
C VAL A 277 -1.94 15.97 16.54
N LYS A 278 -2.01 15.42 17.76
CA LYS A 278 -2.07 13.99 18.05
C LYS A 278 -0.95 13.21 17.36
N GLY A 279 0.28 13.72 17.42
CA GLY A 279 1.47 13.06 16.86
C GLY A 279 1.59 13.06 15.33
N VAL A 280 0.89 13.95 14.62
CA VAL A 280 1.18 14.26 13.20
C VAL A 280 2.28 15.31 13.14
N SER A 281 3.50 14.90 12.78
CA SER A 281 4.69 15.77 12.82
C SER A 281 5.43 15.86 11.47
N ALA A 282 5.00 15.10 10.48
CA ALA A 282 5.52 15.12 9.11
C ALA A 282 4.37 15.33 8.11
N LYS A 283 4.69 15.75 6.89
CA LYS A 283 3.66 16.03 5.87
C LYS A 283 3.20 14.73 5.22
N PRO A 284 1.90 14.38 5.26
CA PRO A 284 1.38 13.28 4.47
C PRO A 284 1.63 13.50 2.98
N PHE A 285 1.94 12.43 2.24
CA PHE A 285 2.12 12.52 0.79
C PHE A 285 1.42 11.41 -0.01
N ILE A 286 0.98 10.33 0.62
CA ILE A 286 0.13 9.30 0.00
C ILE A 286 -1.18 9.23 0.79
N GLU A 287 -2.32 9.41 0.12
CA GLU A 287 -3.62 9.14 0.75
C GLU A 287 -3.84 7.63 0.88
N THR A 288 -3.84 7.17 2.13
CA THR A 288 -4.23 5.82 2.52
C THR A 288 -5.68 5.79 3.00
N LEU A 289 -6.33 4.62 2.89
CA LEU A 289 -7.65 4.44 3.47
C LEU A 289 -7.50 4.00 4.94
N PRO A 290 -8.16 4.66 5.91
CA PRO A 290 -8.17 4.23 7.31
C PRO A 290 -8.73 2.81 7.46
N SER A 291 -7.82 1.83 7.54
CA SER A 291 -8.12 0.40 7.52
C SER A 291 -7.04 -0.35 8.30
N ILE A 292 -7.23 -1.65 8.45
CA ILE A 292 -6.26 -2.56 9.08
C ILE A 292 -5.76 -3.54 8.02
N ASP A 293 -4.45 -3.73 7.94
CA ASP A 293 -3.89 -4.85 7.20
C ASP A 293 -4.08 -6.14 7.99
N ALA A 294 -4.87 -7.05 7.44
CA ALA A 294 -5.19 -8.32 8.08
C ALA A 294 -3.95 -9.20 8.30
N LEU A 295 -2.98 -9.20 7.37
CA LEU A 295 -1.81 -10.06 7.49
C LEU A 295 -0.94 -9.65 8.68
N HIS A 296 -0.59 -8.37 8.78
CA HIS A 296 0.21 -7.89 9.90
C HIS A 296 -0.58 -7.87 11.21
N CYS A 297 -1.90 -7.70 11.18
CA CYS A 297 -2.76 -7.88 12.36
C CYS A 297 -2.67 -9.31 12.91
N ASP A 298 -2.81 -10.33 12.05
CA ASP A 298 -2.69 -11.74 12.46
C ASP A 298 -1.31 -12.04 13.04
N ILE A 299 -0.25 -11.59 12.36
CA ILE A 299 1.14 -11.80 12.80
C ILE A 299 1.40 -11.10 14.14
N GLY A 300 0.95 -9.85 14.29
CA GLY A 300 1.12 -9.05 15.50
C GLY A 300 0.39 -9.66 16.69
N ASN A 301 -0.88 -10.04 16.51
CA ASN A 301 -1.68 -10.70 17.53
C ASN A 301 -1.06 -12.03 17.95
N ALA A 302 -0.70 -12.90 16.99
CA ALA A 302 -0.07 -14.17 17.30
C ALA A 302 1.28 -14.00 18.03
N ALA A 303 2.07 -12.99 17.68
CA ALA A 303 3.30 -12.68 18.39
C ALA A 303 3.04 -12.26 19.85
N GLU A 304 2.00 -11.48 20.12
CA GLU A 304 1.62 -11.11 21.48
C GLU A 304 1.08 -12.30 22.27
N PHE A 305 0.24 -13.16 21.67
CA PHE A 305 -0.18 -14.42 22.30
C PHE A 305 1.01 -15.36 22.58
N TYR A 306 1.95 -15.47 21.66
CA TYR A 306 3.18 -16.24 21.85
C TYR A 306 3.99 -15.71 23.04
N LYS A 307 4.04 -14.38 23.22
CA LYS A 307 4.66 -13.75 24.40
C LYS A 307 3.87 -14.02 25.68
N ILE A 308 2.54 -13.93 25.65
CA ILE A 308 1.67 -14.27 26.79
C ILE A 308 1.92 -15.72 27.22
N PHE A 309 1.97 -16.69 26.30
CA PHE A 309 2.27 -18.09 26.65
C PHE A 309 3.62 -18.25 27.37
N GLN A 310 4.65 -17.52 26.97
CA GLN A 310 5.94 -17.54 27.67
C GLN A 310 5.83 -16.98 29.10
N LEU A 311 5.09 -15.88 29.26
CA LEU A 311 4.89 -15.22 30.54
C LEU A 311 4.04 -16.06 31.51
N GLU A 312 3.04 -16.78 30.99
CA GLU A 312 2.21 -17.71 31.77
C GLU A 312 3.00 -18.95 32.21
N ILE A 313 3.88 -19.49 31.36
CA ILE A 313 4.82 -20.57 31.76
C ILE A 313 5.71 -20.12 32.93
N GLY A 314 6.07 -18.84 32.94
CA GLY A 314 6.87 -18.24 34.00
C GLY A 314 6.12 -17.78 35.24
N GLU A 315 4.79 -17.87 35.23
CA GLU A 315 3.91 -17.29 36.24
C GLU A 315 4.31 -15.85 36.59
N VAL A 316 4.51 -14.99 35.58
CA VAL A 316 5.05 -13.62 35.78
C VAL A 316 4.20 -12.79 36.74
N TYR A 317 2.91 -13.10 36.85
CA TYR A 317 1.99 -12.47 37.80
C TYR A 317 2.37 -12.73 39.28
N LYS A 318 3.11 -13.81 39.56
CA LYS A 318 3.73 -14.11 40.87
C LYS A 318 5.17 -13.61 40.96
N ASN A 319 5.89 -13.65 39.84
CA ASN A 319 7.33 -13.34 39.76
C ASN A 319 7.59 -12.18 38.79
N PRO A 320 7.26 -10.93 39.17
CA PRO A 320 7.34 -9.78 38.25
C PRO A 320 8.78 -9.48 37.80
N ASP A 321 9.76 -9.72 38.68
CA ASP A 321 11.17 -9.34 38.51
C ASP A 321 12.03 -10.44 37.88
N ALA A 322 11.42 -11.39 37.17
CA ALA A 322 12.15 -12.50 36.55
C ALA A 322 13.23 -12.04 35.57
N SER A 323 14.40 -12.67 35.65
CA SER A 323 15.60 -12.30 34.90
C SER A 323 15.45 -12.56 33.39
N LYS A 324 16.35 -11.98 32.59
CA LYS A 324 16.40 -12.22 31.14
C LYS A 324 16.67 -13.70 30.82
N GLU A 325 17.51 -14.36 31.61
CA GLU A 325 17.84 -15.78 31.49
C GLU A 325 16.63 -16.66 31.82
N GLU A 326 15.84 -16.29 32.83
CA GLU A 326 14.59 -16.95 33.17
C GLU A 326 13.57 -16.88 32.03
N ARG A 327 13.35 -15.68 31.49
CA ARG A 327 12.46 -15.47 30.34
C ARG A 327 12.91 -16.26 29.11
N LYS A 328 14.22 -16.35 28.85
CA LYS A 328 14.77 -17.22 27.81
C LYS A 328 14.47 -18.71 28.05
N ARG A 329 14.54 -19.19 29.30
CA ARG A 329 14.17 -20.58 29.63
C ARG A 329 12.69 -20.86 29.38
N TRP A 330 11.81 -19.90 29.67
CA TRP A 330 10.38 -20.02 29.38
C TRP A 330 10.11 -20.10 27.88
N GLN A 331 10.76 -19.25 27.09
CA GLN A 331 10.71 -19.31 25.63
C GLN A 331 11.16 -20.68 25.09
N LEU A 332 12.33 -21.17 25.51
CA LEU A 332 12.83 -22.49 25.08
C LEU A 332 11.90 -23.64 25.48
N THR A 333 11.22 -23.51 26.63
CA THR A 333 10.23 -24.49 27.10
C THR A 333 9.01 -24.50 26.19
N LEU A 334 8.47 -23.32 25.86
CA LEU A 334 7.35 -23.16 24.92
C LEU A 334 7.71 -23.72 23.55
N ASP A 335 8.86 -23.33 23.01
CA ASP A 335 9.36 -23.76 21.70
C ASP A 335 9.49 -25.27 21.58
N LYS A 336 10.02 -25.92 22.63
CA LYS A 336 10.12 -27.38 22.69
C LYS A 336 8.74 -28.02 22.74
N HIS A 337 7.79 -27.41 23.44
CA HIS A 337 6.43 -27.92 23.56
C HIS A 337 5.66 -27.79 22.24
N LEU A 338 5.69 -26.61 21.61
CA LEU A 338 5.07 -26.36 20.30
C LEU A 338 5.62 -27.30 19.23
N ARG A 339 6.94 -27.52 19.20
CA ARG A 339 7.54 -28.52 18.31
C ARG A 339 7.00 -29.93 18.57
N LYS A 340 6.89 -30.33 19.83
CA LYS A 340 6.46 -31.70 20.21
C LYS A 340 4.98 -31.96 19.95
N LYS A 341 4.12 -30.94 20.15
CA LYS A 341 2.65 -31.11 20.15
C LYS A 341 1.98 -30.58 18.89
N MET A 342 2.49 -29.50 18.32
CA MET A 342 1.92 -28.82 17.16
C MET A 342 2.79 -28.98 15.90
N ASN A 343 3.94 -29.65 15.99
CA ASN A 343 4.92 -29.78 14.91
C ASN A 343 5.45 -28.43 14.38
N LEU A 344 5.38 -27.38 15.20
CA LEU A 344 5.85 -26.05 14.83
C LEU A 344 7.34 -25.89 15.19
N LYS A 345 8.17 -25.57 14.19
CA LYS A 345 9.59 -25.26 14.41
C LYS A 345 9.71 -23.83 14.96
N PRO A 346 10.58 -23.58 15.96
CA PRO A 346 10.87 -22.23 16.42
C PRO A 346 11.38 -21.34 15.28
N ILE A 347 10.88 -20.12 15.23
CA ILE A 347 11.18 -19.11 14.22
C ILE A 347 11.72 -17.84 14.88
N MET A 348 12.57 -17.10 14.17
CA MET A 348 13.14 -15.85 14.68
C MET A 348 12.12 -14.70 14.64
N ARG A 349 11.37 -14.59 13.54
CA ARG A 349 10.29 -13.62 13.34
C ARG A 349 9.00 -14.36 13.05
N MET A 350 7.92 -13.95 13.74
CA MET A 350 6.59 -14.49 13.52
C MET A 350 6.18 -14.29 12.06
N ASN A 351 5.63 -15.33 11.42
CA ASN A 351 5.11 -15.26 10.06
C ASN A 351 3.66 -15.74 10.04
N GLY A 352 2.94 -15.45 8.95
CA GLY A 352 1.52 -15.76 8.85
C GLY A 352 1.18 -17.26 8.95
N ASN A 353 2.10 -18.16 8.55
CA ASN A 353 1.85 -19.60 8.65
C ASN A 353 2.02 -20.15 10.07
N PHE A 354 2.85 -19.51 10.90
CA PHE A 354 2.96 -19.86 12.33
C PHE A 354 1.84 -19.21 13.14
N ALA A 355 1.35 -18.05 12.69
CA ALA A 355 0.26 -17.33 13.34
C ALA A 355 -1.09 -18.05 13.22
N ARG A 356 -1.36 -18.69 12.07
CA ARG A 356 -2.50 -19.59 11.84
C ARG A 356 -2.26 -20.94 12.51
#